data_AF-A0A836HAP4-F1
#
_entry.id   AF-A0A836HAP4-F1
#
_cell.length_a   1.000
_cell.length_b   1.000
_cell.length_c   1.000
_cell.angle_alpha   90.00
_cell.angle_beta   90.00
_cell.angle_gamma   90.00
#
_symmetry.space_group_name_H-M   'P 1'
#
loop_
_entity.id
_entity.type
_entity.pdbx_description
1 polymer ?
#
loop_
_entity_poly.entity_id
_entity_poly.type
_entity_poly.pdbx_seq_one_letter_code
_entity_poly.pdbx_strand_id
1 'polypeptide(L)'
;MPNLCVSCTFNPPIITLLGSTIREDTVRAMEAQIPLATSTAMNPSKDPPKFVFLSNPDHWRLEMFQHFCDELHKSSIFLVIIQSLEEEGWRLRASNSVAKKEGDGETTKLFFTRA
;
A
#
# COMPACT_ATOMS: atom_id res chain seq x y z
N MET A 1 -7.49 11.39 17.96
CA MET A 1 -7.39 9.95 17.60
C MET A 1 -6.50 9.85 16.38
N PRO A 2 -5.46 9.00 16.38
CA PRO A 2 -4.56 8.89 15.24
C PRO A 2 -5.29 8.25 14.05
N ASN A 3 -5.08 8.84 12.88
CA ASN A 3 -5.63 8.39 11.60
C ASN A 3 -4.48 7.96 10.69
N LEU A 4 -4.75 6.98 9.84
CA LEU A 4 -3.81 6.48 8.84
C LEU A 4 -4.49 6.51 7.47
N CYS A 5 -3.80 7.07 6.48
CA CYS A 5 -4.21 7.05 5.09
C CYS A 5 -3.23 6.18 4.31
N VAL A 6 -3.74 5.15 3.64
CA VAL A 6 -2.98 4.35 2.68
C VAL A 6 -3.44 4.73 1.28
N SER A 7 -2.52 5.17 0.43
CA SER A 7 -2.82 5.48 -0.98
C SER A 7 -2.11 4.47 -1.86
N CYS A 8 -2.84 3.85 -2.77
CA CYS A 8 -2.30 2.92 -3.75
C CYS A 8 -2.54 3.50 -5.14
N THR A 9 -1.50 3.64 -5.96
CA THR A 9 -1.59 4.07 -7.35
C THR A 9 -1.12 2.94 -8.25
N PHE A 10 -1.86 2.63 -9.29
CA PHE A 10 -1.54 1.59 -10.27
C PHE A 10 -1.73 2.16 -11.69
N ASN A 11 -0.96 1.82 -12.72
CA ASN A 11 0.32 1.10 -12.75
C ASN A 11 1.48 2.07 -13.14
N PRO A 12 2.74 1.80 -12.75
CA PRO A 12 3.19 0.71 -11.86
C PRO A 12 2.70 0.90 -10.41
N PRO A 13 2.66 -0.16 -9.58
CA PRO A 13 2.19 -0.06 -8.20
C PRO A 13 3.09 0.87 -7.35
N ILE A 14 2.46 1.87 -6.75
CA ILE A 14 3.07 2.78 -5.77
C ILE A 14 2.14 2.85 -4.55
N ILE A 15 2.67 2.52 -3.38
CA ILE A 15 1.89 2.50 -2.13
C ILE A 15 2.53 3.49 -1.15
N THR A 16 1.71 4.37 -0.58
CA THR A 16 2.14 5.33 0.43
C THR A 16 1.33 5.21 1.71
N LEU A 17 1.99 5.25 2.86
CA LEU A 17 1.38 5.21 4.20
C LEU A 17 1.63 6.55 4.89
N LEU A 18 0.56 7.31 5.13
CA LEU A 18 0.61 8.63 5.76
C LEU A 18 -0.14 8.60 7.10
N GLY A 19 0.57 8.84 8.21
CA GLY A 19 -0.02 8.89 9.56
C GLY A 19 1.05 8.79 10.65
N SER A 20 0.96 9.64 11.68
CA SER A 20 2.05 9.90 12.64
C SER A 20 2.35 8.79 13.65
N THR A 21 1.70 7.63 13.57
CA THR A 21 1.76 6.59 14.63
C THR A 21 1.86 5.16 14.11
N ILE A 22 2.19 4.94 12.84
CA ILE A 22 2.44 3.57 12.35
C ILE A 22 3.81 3.10 12.82
N ARG A 23 3.88 1.89 13.38
CA ARG A 23 5.13 1.28 13.83
C ARG A 23 5.89 0.77 12.62
N GLU A 24 7.22 0.84 12.68
CA GLU A 24 8.07 0.31 11.61
C GLU A 24 7.84 -1.20 11.43
N ASP A 25 7.65 -1.97 12.50
CA ASP A 25 7.36 -3.41 12.42
C ASP A 25 6.10 -3.71 11.58
N THR A 26 5.05 -2.91 11.72
CA THR A 26 3.83 -3.01 10.89
C THR A 26 4.14 -2.78 9.41
N VAL A 27 5.00 -1.79 9.12
CA VAL A 27 5.44 -1.49 7.75
C VAL A 27 6.23 -2.66 7.18
N ARG A 28 7.13 -3.28 7.97
CA ARG A 28 7.92 -4.45 7.55
C ARG A 28 7.06 -5.70 7.34
N ALA A 29 6.03 -5.92 8.17
CA ALA A 29 5.09 -7.01 7.97
C ALA A 29 4.34 -6.87 6.62
N MET A 30 3.87 -5.66 6.30
CA MET A 30 3.26 -5.37 5.01
C MET A 30 4.24 -5.50 3.84
N GLU A 31 5.49 -5.04 4.01
CA GLU A 31 6.57 -5.13 3.02
C GLU A 31 6.80 -6.57 2.54
N ALA A 32 6.68 -7.55 3.44
CA ALA A 32 6.85 -8.96 3.12
C ALA A 32 5.68 -9.58 2.33
N GLN A 33 4.46 -9.03 2.47
CA GLN A 33 3.25 -9.62 1.91
C GLN A 33 2.81 -8.95 0.60
N ILE A 34 2.92 -7.63 0.49
CA ILE A 34 2.43 -6.86 -0.66
C ILE A 34 2.99 -7.35 -2.01
N PRO A 35 4.31 -7.60 -2.17
CA PRO A 35 4.86 -8.04 -3.45
C PRO A 35 4.29 -9.39 -3.95
N LEU A 36 3.89 -10.26 -3.03
CA LEU A 36 3.30 -11.57 -3.32
C LEU A 36 1.88 -11.47 -3.89
N ALA A 37 1.23 -10.31 -3.73
CA ALA A 37 -0.12 -10.05 -4.23
C ALA A 37 -0.14 -9.38 -5.62
N THR A 38 1.00 -9.17 -6.27
CA THR A 38 1.10 -8.57 -7.62
C THR A 38 0.83 -9.60 -8.74
N SER A 39 0.39 -9.16 -9.93
CA SER A 39 0.10 -10.06 -11.07
C SER A 39 1.36 -10.68 -11.68
N THR A 40 2.46 -9.95 -11.59
CA THR A 40 3.77 -10.38 -12.06
C THR A 40 4.48 -11.20 -11.00
N ALA A 41 4.97 -12.38 -11.37
CA ALA A 41 5.73 -13.23 -10.45
C ALA A 41 6.99 -12.52 -9.92
N MET A 42 7.30 -12.75 -8.64
CA MET A 42 8.54 -12.28 -8.04
C MET A 42 9.74 -13.02 -8.60
N ASN A 43 10.85 -12.30 -8.81
CA ASN A 43 12.14 -12.90 -9.12
C ASN A 43 12.93 -13.11 -7.81
N PRO A 44 13.20 -14.34 -7.38
CA PRO A 44 13.92 -14.63 -6.12
C PRO A 44 15.35 -14.08 -6.10
N SER A 45 15.94 -13.82 -7.27
CA SER A 45 17.31 -13.33 -7.41
C SER A 45 17.43 -11.80 -7.30
N LYS A 46 16.30 -11.07 -7.20
CA LYS A 46 16.29 -9.62 -7.01
C LYS A 46 15.87 -9.28 -5.60
N ASP A 47 16.42 -8.18 -5.08
CA ASP A 47 15.98 -7.64 -3.78
C ASP A 47 14.47 -7.31 -3.83
N PRO A 48 13.71 -7.70 -2.79
CA PRO A 48 12.29 -7.39 -2.72
C PRO A 48 12.09 -5.87 -2.61
N PRO A 49 10.98 -5.33 -3.14
CA PRO A 49 10.60 -3.94 -2.94
C PRO A 49 10.51 -3.58 -1.46
N LYS A 50 11.03 -2.41 -1.06
CA LYS A 50 11.04 -1.96 0.35
C LYS A 50 10.36 -0.61 0.54
N PHE A 51 9.75 -0.43 1.70
CA PHE A 51 9.26 0.88 2.12
C PHE A 51 10.44 1.77 2.52
N VAL A 52 10.46 2.96 1.94
CA VAL A 52 11.38 4.04 2.25
C VAL A 52 10.62 5.12 3.00
N PHE A 53 11.15 5.57 4.14
CA PHE A 53 10.59 6.71 4.87
C PHE A 53 11.03 8.02 4.21
N LEU A 54 10.07 8.90 3.96
CA LEU A 54 10.26 10.21 3.37
C LEU A 54 9.66 11.27 4.30
N SER A 55 10.35 12.40 4.47
CA SER A 55 9.89 13.52 5.27
C SER A 55 9.21 14.59 4.40
N ASN A 56 8.41 15.46 5.03
CA ASN A 56 7.70 16.58 4.41
C ASN A 56 6.73 16.21 3.25
N PRO A 57 5.57 15.60 3.54
CA PRO A 57 5.11 15.14 4.87
C PRO A 57 5.75 13.79 5.25
N ASP A 58 5.75 13.45 6.53
CA ASP A 58 6.28 12.16 7.02
C ASP A 58 5.42 10.98 6.54
N HIS A 59 5.96 10.15 5.65
CA HIS A 59 5.26 9.00 5.09
C HIS A 59 6.22 7.88 4.70
N TRP A 60 5.69 6.67 4.63
CA TRP A 60 6.38 5.54 4.01
C TRP A 60 5.94 5.40 2.56
N ARG A 61 6.87 5.06 1.67
CA ARG A 61 6.62 4.86 0.24
C ARG A 61 7.26 3.57 -0.25
N LEU A 62 6.49 2.75 -0.96
CA LEU A 62 6.92 1.53 -1.63
C LEU A 62 6.65 1.68 -3.13
N GLU A 63 7.64 1.41 -3.96
CA GLU A 63 7.54 1.48 -5.42
C GLU A 63 7.92 0.14 -6.05
N MET A 64 7.07 -0.36 -6.94
CA MET A 64 7.26 -1.65 -7.61
C MET A 64 7.30 -1.46 -9.13
N PHE A 65 8.31 -0.73 -9.64
CA PHE A 65 8.43 -0.34 -11.05
C PHE A 65 8.45 -1.49 -12.07
N GLN A 66 8.86 -2.69 -11.64
CA GLN A 66 8.92 -3.88 -12.49
C GLN A 66 7.67 -4.76 -12.38
N HIS A 67 6.68 -4.34 -11.59
CA HIS A 67 5.45 -5.09 -11.34
C HIS A 67 4.26 -4.46 -12.05
N PHE A 68 3.28 -5.31 -12.35
CA PHE A 68 1.99 -4.92 -12.86
C PHE A 68 0.89 -5.55 -12.00
N CYS A 69 -0.22 -4.83 -11.84
CA CYS A 69 -1.42 -5.31 -11.17
C CYS A 69 -2.65 -5.11 -12.05
N ASP A 70 -3.30 -6.21 -12.42
CA ASP A 70 -4.67 -6.21 -12.95
C ASP A 70 -5.69 -5.95 -11.82
N GLU A 71 -6.99 -5.89 -12.15
CA GLU A 71 -8.07 -5.62 -11.19
C GLU A 71 -8.13 -6.62 -10.03
N LEU A 72 -7.84 -7.89 -10.28
CA LEU A 72 -7.83 -8.93 -9.25
C LEU A 72 -6.68 -8.70 -8.27
N HIS A 73 -5.50 -8.39 -8.78
CA HIS A 73 -4.31 -8.18 -7.97
C HIS A 73 -4.31 -6.82 -7.25
N LYS A 74 -4.93 -5.79 -7.84
CA LYS A 74 -5.26 -4.55 -7.11
C LYS A 74 -6.12 -4.86 -5.87
N SER A 75 -7.17 -5.65 -6.06
CA SER A 75 -8.06 -6.08 -4.97
C SER A 75 -7.33 -6.93 -3.92
N SER A 76 -6.45 -7.82 -4.36
CA SER A 76 -5.60 -8.64 -3.49
C SER A 76 -4.68 -7.76 -2.62
N ILE A 77 -4.03 -6.75 -3.21
CA ILE A 77 -3.19 -5.79 -2.47
C ILE A 77 -4.01 -5.03 -1.43
N PHE A 78 -5.22 -4.56 -1.78
CA PHE A 78 -6.09 -3.87 -0.80
C PHE A 78 -6.41 -4.77 0.38
N LEU A 79 -6.71 -6.04 0.12
CA LEU A 79 -7.04 -7.02 1.14
C LEU A 79 -5.84 -7.30 2.07
N VAL A 80 -4.64 -7.49 1.51
CA VAL A 80 -3.40 -7.65 2.29
C VAL A 80 -3.17 -6.45 3.22
N ILE A 81 -3.30 -5.23 2.69
CA ILE A 81 -3.14 -3.99 3.48
C ILE A 81 -4.16 -3.94 4.62
N ILE A 82 -5.43 -4.24 4.35
CA ILE A 82 -6.49 -4.21 5.36
C ILE A 82 -6.22 -5.23 6.46
N GLN A 83 -5.86 -6.47 6.10
CA GLN A 83 -5.57 -7.54 7.07
C GLN A 83 -4.36 -7.21 7.95
N SER A 84 -3.23 -6.80 7.36
CA SER A 84 -2.03 -6.44 8.12
C SER A 84 -2.26 -5.27 9.08
N LEU A 85 -3.10 -4.31 8.70
CA LEU A 85 -3.44 -3.17 9.57
C LEU A 85 -4.45 -3.56 10.65
N GLU A 86 -5.41 -4.44 10.35
CA GLU A 86 -6.39 -4.94 11.31
C GLU A 86 -5.75 -5.73 12.44
N GLU A 87 -4.77 -6.59 12.14
CA GLU A 87 -3.97 -7.33 13.13
C GLU A 87 -3.26 -6.40 14.13
N GLU A 88 -2.89 -5.20 13.69
CA GLU A 88 -2.23 -4.17 14.52
C GLU A 88 -3.23 -3.20 15.20
N GLY A 89 -4.54 -3.45 15.07
CA GLY A 89 -5.61 -2.68 15.70
C GLY A 89 -5.98 -1.39 14.95
N TRP A 90 -5.80 -1.35 13.64
CA TRP A 90 -6.34 -0.32 12.76
C TRP A 90 -7.60 -0.81 12.06
N ARG A 91 -8.69 -0.03 12.14
CA ARG A 91 -9.96 -0.36 11.50
C ARG A 91 -10.18 0.50 10.27
N LEU A 92 -10.53 -0.13 9.15
CA LEU A 92 -10.95 0.57 7.94
C LEU A 92 -12.24 1.34 8.20
N ARG A 93 -12.29 2.60 7.77
CA ARG A 93 -13.45 3.49 7.94
C ARG A 93 -14.04 3.96 6.63
N ALA A 94 -13.19 4.20 5.64
CA ALA A 94 -13.61 4.69 4.35
C ALA A 94 -12.62 4.27 3.27
N SER A 95 -13.11 4.21 2.04
CA SER A 95 -12.31 4.05 0.83
C SER A 95 -12.86 4.97 -0.27
N ASN A 96 -11.98 5.49 -1.11
CA ASN A 96 -12.36 6.10 -2.38
C ASN A 96 -11.35 5.76 -3.48
N SER A 97 -11.79 5.79 -4.73
CA SER A 97 -10.93 5.63 -5.89
C SER A 97 -11.18 6.73 -6.91
N VAL A 98 -10.12 7.11 -7.62
CA VAL A 98 -10.16 8.08 -8.71
C VAL A 98 -9.32 7.55 -9.86
N ALA A 99 -9.93 7.41 -11.03
CA ALA A 99 -9.23 7.16 -12.28
C ALA A 99 -8.78 8.50 -12.89
N LYS A 100 -7.53 8.58 -13.34
CA LYS A 100 -7.08 9.73 -14.13
C LYS A 100 -7.75 9.71 -15.51
N LYS A 101 -8.23 10.87 -15.96
CA LYS A 101 -8.79 11.03 -17.32
C LYS A 101 -7.72 10.97 -18.41
N GLU A 102 -6.49 11.38 -18.09
CA GLU A 102 -5.34 11.36 -19.00
C GLU A 102 -4.25 10.47 -18.39
N GLY A 103 -4.20 9.21 -18.84
CA GLY A 103 -3.28 8.18 -18.39
C GLY A 103 -3.97 7.01 -17.67
N ASP A 104 -3.38 5.81 -17.76
CA ASP A 104 -3.88 4.55 -17.19
C ASP A 104 -3.65 4.44 -15.66
N GLY A 105 -3.67 5.58 -14.98
CA GLY A 105 -3.36 5.71 -13.56
C GLY A 105 -4.63 5.76 -12.73
N GLU A 106 -4.90 4.71 -11.96
CA GLU A 106 -5.94 4.70 -10.93
C GLU A 106 -5.29 4.90 -9.55
N THR A 107 -5.94 5.69 -8.69
CA THR A 107 -5.52 5.86 -7.30
C THR A 107 -6.66 5.55 -6.35
N THR A 108 -6.44 4.60 -5.44
CA THR A 108 -7.36 4.23 -4.38
C THR A 108 -6.78 4.63 -3.03
N LYS A 109 -7.59 5.26 -2.17
CA LYS A 109 -7.22 5.64 -0.81
C LYS A 109 -8.06 4.88 0.19
N LEU A 110 -7.40 4.30 1.19
CA LEU A 110 -7.99 3.59 2.32
C LEU A 110 -7.71 4.39 3.60
N PHE A 111 -8.76 4.70 4.35
CA PHE A 111 -8.68 5.51 5.57
C PHE A 111 -8.96 4.66 6.79
N PHE A 112 -8.05 4.67 7.76
CA PHE A 112 -8.11 3.86 8.97
C PHE A 112 -8.07 4.73 10.23
N THR A 113 -8.74 4.26 11.27
CA THR A 113 -8.66 4.80 12.64
C THR A 113 -8.18 3.71 13.59
N ARG A 114 -7.59 4.10 14.73
CA ARG A 114 -7.39 3.15 15.82
C ARG A 114 -8.72 2.56 16.32
N ALA A 115 -8.70 1.25 16.58
CA ALA A 115 -9.79 0.51 17.22
C ALA A 115 -10.03 0.97 18.66
#